data_AF-A0A3S9MY53-F1
#
_entry.id   AF-A0A3S9MY53-F1
#
_cell.length_a   1.000
_cell.length_b   1.000
_cell.length_c   1.000
_cell.angle_alpha   90.00
_cell.angle_beta   90.00
_cell.angle_gamma   90.00
#
_symmetry.space_group_name_H-M   'P 1'
#
loop_
_entity.id
_entity.type
_entity.pdbx_description
1 polymer ?
#
loop_
_entity_poly.entity_id
_entity_poly.type
_entity_poly.pdbx_seq_one_letter_code
_entity_poly.pdbx_strand_id
1 'polypeptide(L)'
;MNLSRRLIKFYVDSSLHVALGLTSLTIVSFLKFNLPIELKTIALVFFSTVSGYNLIKYSHQWRTDLNHHLAILCLSTVFALFSMVLLSFHNWLTIAIIASVTFISVWYVLPKQYGLSLRRMPIMKLIAVGITWALMSIALPIAESELLFFFLRVPSFLTILFTQTVLLVMVWCLPFEIRDLKVDDPNLKTLPQLIGVPLTKVVGYILLIACGLLGILVDNYDNGWNETDILIYLLTALLLYFSTQSRSDYYASLVVESIPVLWMILLIIAD
;
A
#
# COMPACT_ATOMS: atom_id res chain seq x y z
N MET A 1 28.80 10.01 7.90
CA MET A 1 27.63 10.04 6.98
C MET A 1 27.04 11.44 6.98
N ASN A 2 26.89 12.07 5.80
CA ASN A 2 26.41 13.46 5.68
C ASN A 2 24.96 13.59 6.19
N LEU A 3 24.58 14.78 6.67
CA LEU A 3 23.27 15.06 7.24
C LEU A 3 22.11 14.68 6.31
N SER A 4 22.23 15.00 5.02
CA SER A 4 21.22 14.66 3.99
C SER A 4 20.96 13.16 3.90
N ARG A 5 22.01 12.32 3.93
CA ARG A 5 21.87 10.86 3.90
C ARG A 5 21.21 10.32 5.17
N ARG A 6 21.45 10.96 6.32
CA ARG A 6 20.77 10.59 7.59
C ARG A 6 19.28 10.89 7.53
N LEU A 7 18.90 12.05 7.01
CA LEU A 7 17.50 12.45 6.87
C LEU A 7 16.75 11.54 5.90
N ILE A 8 17.32 11.24 4.73
CA ILE A 8 16.71 10.32 3.76
C ILE A 8 16.56 8.93 4.36
N LYS A 9 17.60 8.43 5.04
CA LYS A 9 17.53 7.14 5.73
C LYS A 9 16.42 7.13 6.77
N PHE A 10 16.34 8.14 7.64
CA PHE A 10 15.28 8.27 8.63
C PHE A 10 13.90 8.32 7.99
N TYR A 11 13.72 9.07 6.90
CA TYR A 11 12.46 9.19 6.17
C TYR A 11 11.95 7.84 5.62
N VAL A 12 12.84 7.06 5.00
CA VAL A 12 12.51 5.71 4.54
C VAL A 12 12.31 4.76 5.73
N ASP A 13 13.16 4.88 6.75
CA ASP A 13 13.14 3.95 7.88
C ASP A 13 11.88 4.11 8.75
N SER A 14 11.35 5.33 8.86
CA SER A 14 10.14 5.68 9.60
C SER A 14 8.82 5.50 8.82
N SER A 15 8.85 4.85 7.66
CA SER A 15 7.67 4.57 6.83
C SER A 15 6.89 5.81 6.37
N LEU A 16 7.50 7.00 6.41
CA LEU A 16 6.89 8.24 5.94
C LEU A 16 6.64 8.22 4.42
N HIS A 17 7.55 7.62 3.66
CA HIS A 17 7.40 7.50 2.21
C HIS A 17 6.21 6.61 1.81
N VAL A 18 6.12 5.42 2.42
CA VAL A 18 4.99 4.50 2.24
C VAL A 18 3.66 5.19 2.58
N ALA A 19 3.63 5.94 3.69
CA ALA A 19 2.44 6.67 4.10
C ALA A 19 2.03 7.74 3.08
N LEU A 20 2.99 8.47 2.50
CA LEU A 20 2.72 9.39 1.40
C LEU A 20 2.19 8.67 0.16
N GLY A 21 2.73 7.49 -0.18
CA GLY A 21 2.21 6.65 -1.27
C GLY A 21 0.75 6.26 -1.07
N LEU A 22 0.40 5.66 0.08
CA LEU A 22 -0.98 5.24 0.34
C LEU A 22 -1.95 6.43 0.46
N THR A 23 -1.50 7.54 1.06
CA THR A 23 -2.29 8.78 1.12
C THR A 23 -2.55 9.34 -0.27
N SER A 24 -1.54 9.33 -1.16
CA SER A 24 -1.70 9.76 -2.54
C SER A 24 -2.66 8.86 -3.31
N LEU A 25 -2.61 7.54 -3.09
CA LEU A 25 -3.57 6.61 -3.69
C LEU A 25 -5.01 6.85 -3.21
N THR A 26 -5.16 7.28 -1.96
CA THR A 26 -6.46 7.67 -1.41
C THR A 26 -6.98 8.93 -2.10
N ILE A 27 -6.11 9.92 -2.34
CA ILE A 27 -6.46 11.14 -3.11
C ILE A 27 -6.81 10.79 -4.56
N VAL A 28 -6.06 9.90 -5.22
CA VAL A 28 -6.42 9.36 -6.55
C VAL A 28 -7.86 8.83 -6.55
N SER A 29 -8.27 8.14 -5.49
CA SER A 29 -9.62 7.60 -5.37
C SER A 29 -10.67 8.69 -5.19
N PHE A 30 -10.40 9.73 -4.38
CA PHE A 30 -11.26 10.91 -4.29
C PHE A 30 -11.46 11.57 -5.67
N LEU A 31 -10.37 11.81 -6.40
CA LEU A 31 -10.41 12.42 -7.73
C LEU A 31 -11.21 11.57 -8.72
N LYS A 32 -10.92 10.26 -8.80
CA LYS A 32 -11.63 9.34 -9.71
C LYS A 32 -13.11 9.17 -9.41
N PHE A 33 -13.51 9.30 -8.16
CA PHE A 33 -14.92 9.25 -7.77
C PHE A 33 -15.61 10.61 -7.83
N ASN A 34 -14.93 11.66 -8.29
CA ASN A 34 -15.41 13.04 -8.25
C ASN A 34 -15.89 13.44 -6.85
N LEU A 35 -15.22 12.93 -5.82
CA LEU A 35 -15.52 13.20 -4.42
C LEU A 35 -14.67 14.37 -3.92
N PRO A 36 -15.24 15.24 -3.06
CA PRO A 36 -14.46 16.30 -2.44
C PRO A 36 -13.36 15.70 -1.55
N ILE A 37 -12.14 16.19 -1.76
CA ILE A 37 -10.96 15.78 -0.98
C ILE A 37 -11.17 16.15 0.49
N GLU A 38 -11.32 15.15 1.35
CA GLU A 38 -11.52 15.36 2.79
C GLU A 38 -10.21 15.26 3.58
N LEU A 39 -9.75 16.38 4.13
CA LEU A 39 -8.48 16.46 4.84
C LEU A 39 -8.40 15.53 6.08
N LYS A 40 -9.52 15.36 6.80
CA LYS A 40 -9.57 14.47 7.99
C LYS A 40 -9.28 13.02 7.61
N THR A 41 -9.91 12.55 6.54
CA THR A 41 -9.70 11.21 5.97
C THR A 41 -8.25 11.01 5.51
N ILE A 42 -7.70 11.98 4.78
CA ILE A 42 -6.31 11.95 4.30
C ILE A 42 -5.31 11.92 5.46
N ALA A 43 -5.53 12.75 6.48
CA ALA A 43 -4.71 12.77 7.68
C ALA A 43 -4.80 11.45 8.46
N LEU A 44 -6.00 10.87 8.56
CA LEU A 44 -6.22 9.57 9.20
C LEU A 44 -5.44 8.48 8.49
N VAL A 45 -5.53 8.39 7.16
CA VAL A 45 -4.77 7.43 6.35
C VAL A 45 -3.27 7.63 6.57
N PHE A 46 -2.77 8.86 6.50
CA PHE A 46 -1.35 9.13 6.68
C PHE A 46 -0.83 8.69 8.05
N PHE A 47 -1.44 9.17 9.14
CA PHE A 47 -0.96 8.89 10.50
C PHE A 47 -1.09 7.41 10.87
N SER A 48 -2.21 6.77 10.49
CA SER A 48 -2.40 5.34 10.73
C SER A 48 -1.41 4.49 9.93
N THR A 49 -1.09 4.87 8.69
CA THR A 49 -0.13 4.14 7.86
C THR A 49 1.28 4.18 8.45
N VAL A 50 1.77 5.36 8.86
CA VAL A 50 3.09 5.47 9.51
C VAL A 50 3.16 4.61 10.77
N SER A 51 2.15 4.73 11.65
CA SER A 51 2.10 3.97 12.90
C SER A 51 2.04 2.46 12.64
N GLY A 52 1.11 2.01 11.78
CA GLY A 52 0.91 0.60 11.47
C GLY A 52 2.12 -0.05 10.80
N TYR A 53 2.72 0.60 9.80
CA TYR A 53 3.91 0.07 9.12
C TYR A 53 5.12 0.01 10.04
N ASN A 54 5.36 1.04 10.86
CA ASN A 54 6.46 1.00 11.82
C ASN A 54 6.26 -0.09 12.88
N LEU A 55 5.02 -0.29 13.34
CA LEU A 55 4.70 -1.38 14.27
C LEU A 55 4.97 -2.75 13.63
N ILE A 56 4.58 -2.95 12.37
CA ILE A 56 4.89 -4.18 11.62
C ILE A 56 6.40 -4.37 11.46
N LYS A 57 7.08 -3.34 10.97
CA LYS A 57 8.51 -3.37 10.61
C LYS A 57 9.41 -3.66 11.81
N TYR A 58 9.11 -3.04 12.95
CA TYR A 58 9.96 -3.08 14.14
C TYR A 58 9.39 -3.94 15.28
N SER A 59 8.25 -4.61 15.07
CA SER A 59 7.57 -5.50 16.03
C SER A 59 8.49 -6.43 16.85
N HIS A 60 9.49 -7.03 16.22
CA HIS A 60 10.45 -7.92 16.89
C HIS A 60 11.69 -7.20 17.45
N GLN A 61 12.03 -6.03 16.91
CA GLN A 61 13.27 -5.31 17.23
C GLN A 61 13.13 -4.38 18.43
N TRP A 62 11.92 -3.93 18.74
CA TRP A 62 11.66 -3.08 19.92
C TRP A 62 12.05 -3.74 21.24
N ARG A 63 12.10 -5.08 21.31
CA ARG A 63 12.51 -5.81 22.50
C ARG A 63 14.03 -5.90 22.67
N THR A 64 14.79 -5.76 21.58
CA THR A 64 16.22 -6.08 21.56
C THR A 64 17.10 -4.84 21.42
N ASP A 65 16.62 -3.78 20.77
CA ASP A 65 17.41 -2.57 20.53
C ASP A 65 16.55 -1.30 20.53
N LEU A 66 16.02 -0.95 21.71
CA LEU A 66 15.11 0.18 21.88
C LEU A 66 15.79 1.52 21.55
N ASN A 67 17.08 1.66 21.88
CA ASN A 67 17.81 2.93 21.77
C ASN A 67 18.06 3.34 20.31
N HIS A 68 18.27 2.39 19.40
CA HIS A 68 18.46 2.70 17.97
C HIS A 68 17.17 3.15 17.27
N HIS A 69 16.00 2.82 17.83
CA HIS A 69 14.71 3.08 17.19
C HIS A 69 13.77 3.97 18.01
N LEU A 70 14.23 4.54 19.13
CA LEU A 70 13.40 5.34 20.05
C LEU A 70 12.67 6.48 19.34
N ALA A 71 13.36 7.22 18.46
CA ALA A 71 12.74 8.32 17.71
C ALA A 71 11.59 7.84 16.80
N ILE A 72 11.75 6.67 16.15
CA ILE A 72 10.72 6.08 15.29
C ILE A 72 9.56 5.56 16.15
N LEU A 73 9.84 4.98 17.31
CA LEU A 73 8.81 4.56 18.27
C LEU A 73 7.99 5.75 18.76
N CYS A 74 8.64 6.81 19.22
CA CYS A 74 7.97 8.04 19.65
C CYS A 74 7.10 8.64 18.53
N LEU A 75 7.64 8.74 17.32
CA LEU A 75 6.89 9.20 16.15
C LEU A 75 5.65 8.33 15.92
N SER A 76 5.81 7.01 15.94
CA SER A 76 4.73 6.05 15.72
C SER A 76 3.65 6.16 16.80
N THR A 77 4.03 6.34 18.07
CA THR A 77 3.08 6.54 19.17
C THR A 77 2.31 7.84 19.02
N VAL A 78 2.99 8.95 18.71
CA VAL A 78 2.33 10.25 18.50
C VAL A 78 1.35 10.16 17.32
N PHE A 79 1.73 9.50 16.23
CA PHE A 79 0.86 9.35 15.07
C PHE A 79 -0.30 8.38 15.33
N ALA A 80 -0.09 7.34 16.15
CA ALA A 80 -1.18 6.49 16.64
C ALA A 80 -2.22 7.30 17.42
N LEU A 81 -1.78 8.17 18.34
CA LEU A 81 -2.68 9.04 19.10
C LEU A 81 -3.45 10.00 18.19
N PHE A 82 -2.77 10.62 17.22
CA PHE A 82 -3.47 11.45 16.22
C PHE A 82 -4.49 10.66 15.42
N SER A 83 -4.16 9.43 14.99
CA SER A 83 -5.12 8.59 14.27
C SER A 83 -6.34 8.23 15.11
N MET A 84 -6.17 7.97 16.42
CA MET A 84 -7.29 7.73 17.33
C MET A 84 -8.19 8.96 17.51
N VAL A 85 -7.59 10.15 17.65
CA VAL A 85 -8.35 11.40 17.75
C VAL A 85 -9.13 11.64 16.46
N LEU A 86 -8.48 11.51 15.29
CA LEU A 86 -9.16 11.67 14.01
C LEU A 86 -10.31 10.69 13.83
N LEU A 87 -10.11 9.43 14.20
CA LEU A 87 -11.12 8.37 14.09
C LEU A 87 -12.42 8.70 14.85
N SER A 88 -12.33 9.50 15.93
CA SER A 88 -13.52 9.94 16.68
C SER A 88 -14.46 10.87 15.91
N PHE A 89 -13.97 11.48 14.82
CA PHE A 89 -14.75 12.36 13.93
C PHE A 89 -15.33 11.62 12.71
N HIS A 90 -15.10 10.31 12.61
CA HIS A 90 -15.50 9.49 11.47
C HIS A 90 -16.67 8.57 11.81
N ASN A 91 -17.34 8.09 10.78
CA ASN A 91 -18.52 7.25 10.95
C ASN A 91 -18.15 5.81 11.36
N TRP A 92 -19.15 5.03 11.78
CA TRP A 92 -18.93 3.66 12.28
C TRP A 92 -18.34 2.72 11.22
N LEU A 93 -18.62 2.95 9.93
CA LEU A 93 -18.11 2.11 8.84
C LEU A 93 -16.61 2.34 8.67
N THR A 94 -16.14 3.59 8.74
CA THR A 94 -14.71 3.92 8.77
C THR A 94 -14.00 3.28 9.96
N ILE A 95 -14.63 3.28 11.14
CA ILE A 95 -14.11 2.56 12.31
C ILE A 95 -13.98 1.06 12.02
N ALA A 96 -14.99 0.44 11.40
CA ALA A 96 -14.96 -0.97 11.04
C ALA A 96 -13.85 -1.28 10.01
N ILE A 97 -13.63 -0.40 9.03
CA ILE A 97 -12.55 -0.53 8.04
C ILE A 97 -11.18 -0.45 8.72
N ILE A 98 -10.94 0.56 9.56
CA ILE A 98 -9.68 0.70 10.32
C ILE A 98 -9.46 -0.47 11.27
N ALA A 99 -10.51 -0.96 11.93
CA ALA A 99 -10.45 -2.17 12.77
C ALA A 99 -10.05 -3.41 11.94
N SER A 100 -10.61 -3.56 10.74
CA SER A 100 -10.30 -4.66 9.82
C SER A 100 -8.84 -4.61 9.35
N VAL A 101 -8.35 -3.42 8.97
CA VAL A 101 -6.94 -3.19 8.61
C VAL A 101 -6.01 -3.49 9.78
N THR A 102 -6.39 -3.06 10.99
CA THR A 102 -5.62 -3.33 12.22
C THR A 102 -5.57 -4.83 12.50
N PHE A 103 -6.70 -5.53 12.35
CA PHE A 103 -6.79 -6.98 12.53
C PHE A 103 -5.87 -7.74 11.55
N ILE A 104 -5.91 -7.39 10.26
CA ILE A 104 -5.02 -7.94 9.23
C ILE A 104 -3.55 -7.69 9.61
N SER A 105 -3.23 -6.47 10.05
CA SER A 105 -1.87 -6.07 10.44
C SER A 105 -1.35 -6.86 11.65
N VAL A 106 -2.20 -7.12 12.64
CA VAL A 106 -1.86 -7.96 13.80
C VAL A 106 -1.59 -9.39 13.35
N TRP A 107 -2.47 -9.96 12.53
CA TRP A 107 -2.30 -11.32 11.97
C TRP A 107 -1.06 -11.47 11.12
N TYR A 108 -0.67 -10.40 10.42
CA TYR A 108 0.56 -10.35 9.65
C TYR A 108 1.81 -10.55 10.53
N VAL A 109 1.80 -9.99 11.73
CA VAL A 109 2.95 -9.90 12.65
C VAL A 109 2.96 -11.00 13.71
N LEU A 110 1.89 -11.78 13.86
CA LEU A 110 1.75 -12.77 14.94
C LEU A 110 3.02 -13.62 15.14
N PRO A 111 3.49 -13.81 16.40
CA PRO A 111 4.76 -14.48 16.67
C PRO A 111 4.85 -15.88 16.07
N LYS A 112 6.07 -16.25 15.64
CA LYS A 112 6.41 -17.55 15.03
C LYS A 112 5.90 -18.77 15.81
N GLN A 113 5.82 -18.66 17.14
CA GLN A 113 5.37 -19.73 18.04
C GLN A 113 3.91 -20.17 17.81
N TYR A 114 3.09 -19.35 17.14
CA TYR A 114 1.71 -19.68 16.84
C TYR A 114 1.50 -20.29 15.45
N GLY A 115 2.54 -20.43 14.63
CA GLY A 115 2.47 -21.09 13.31
C GLY A 115 1.65 -20.36 12.22
N LEU A 116 0.96 -19.27 12.55
CA LEU A 116 -0.09 -18.65 11.72
C LEU A 116 0.30 -17.29 11.08
N SER A 117 1.57 -16.88 11.15
CA SER A 117 1.98 -15.57 10.62
C SER A 117 1.84 -15.50 9.09
N LEU A 118 0.96 -14.61 8.59
CA LEU A 118 0.77 -14.39 7.15
C LEU A 118 2.08 -13.99 6.45
N ARG A 119 3.03 -13.40 7.17
CA ARG A 119 4.37 -13.05 6.68
C ARG A 119 5.14 -14.25 6.10
N ARG A 120 4.82 -15.49 6.52
CA ARG A 120 5.46 -16.72 6.04
C ARG A 120 4.73 -17.38 4.87
N MET A 121 3.54 -16.89 4.54
CA MET A 121 2.74 -17.40 3.43
C MET A 121 2.95 -16.47 2.23
N PRO A 122 3.70 -16.88 1.20
CA PRO A 122 4.30 -15.98 0.22
C PRO A 122 3.26 -15.13 -0.52
N ILE A 123 2.25 -15.80 -1.07
CA ILE A 123 1.16 -15.16 -1.80
C ILE A 123 0.20 -14.44 -0.85
N MET A 124 -0.09 -15.02 0.31
CA MET A 124 -0.99 -14.42 1.30
C MET A 124 -0.44 -13.12 1.87
N LYS A 125 0.88 -12.98 2.01
CA LYS A 125 1.54 -11.72 2.39
C LYS A 125 1.22 -10.63 1.37
N LEU A 126 1.38 -10.91 0.08
CA LEU A 126 1.09 -9.94 -0.99
C LEU A 126 -0.40 -9.56 -1.00
N ILE A 127 -1.29 -10.55 -0.87
CA ILE A 127 -2.75 -10.33 -0.82
C ILE A 127 -3.12 -9.48 0.42
N ALA A 128 -2.56 -9.76 1.59
CA ALA A 128 -2.85 -9.01 2.81
C ALA A 128 -2.47 -7.53 2.69
N VAL A 129 -1.31 -7.23 2.08
CA VAL A 129 -0.88 -5.85 1.79
C VAL A 129 -1.82 -5.20 0.78
N GLY A 130 -2.16 -5.90 -0.31
CA GLY A 130 -3.09 -5.39 -1.32
C GLY A 130 -4.47 -5.08 -0.77
N ILE A 131 -5.05 -5.98 0.04
CA ILE A 131 -6.35 -5.78 0.71
C ILE A 131 -6.28 -4.59 1.66
N THR A 132 -5.20 -4.48 2.43
CA THR A 132 -5.01 -3.35 3.35
C THR A 132 -4.98 -2.02 2.60
N TRP A 133 -4.25 -1.94 1.49
CA TRP A 133 -4.21 -0.74 0.67
C TRP A 133 -5.57 -0.42 0.05
N ALA A 134 -6.26 -1.42 -0.52
CA ALA A 134 -7.57 -1.22 -1.13
C ALA A 134 -8.63 -0.78 -0.10
N LEU A 135 -8.60 -1.32 1.13
CA LEU A 135 -9.47 -0.87 2.22
C LEU A 135 -9.22 0.59 2.56
N MET A 136 -7.96 0.99 2.67
CA MET A 136 -7.57 2.35 3.05
C MET A 136 -7.79 3.37 1.92
N SER A 137 -7.51 3.01 0.67
CA SER A 137 -7.55 3.95 -0.45
C SER A 137 -8.88 3.98 -1.19
N ILE A 138 -9.62 2.87 -1.26
CA ILE A 138 -10.90 2.78 -2.00
C ILE A 138 -12.09 2.77 -1.05
N ALA A 139 -12.11 1.81 -0.11
CA ALA A 139 -13.29 1.61 0.73
C ALA A 139 -13.51 2.77 1.71
N LEU A 140 -12.44 3.34 2.25
CA LEU A 140 -12.52 4.41 3.24
C LEU A 140 -13.06 5.73 2.64
N PRO A 141 -12.57 6.27 1.50
CA PRO A 141 -13.20 7.44 0.86
C PRO A 141 -14.68 7.24 0.53
N ILE A 142 -15.05 6.03 0.08
CA ILE A 142 -16.46 5.71 -0.22
C ILE A 142 -17.31 5.68 1.05
N ALA A 143 -16.78 5.11 2.14
CA ALA A 143 -17.48 5.03 3.42
C ALA A 143 -17.82 6.41 4.01
N GLU A 144 -17.01 7.43 3.73
CA GLU A 144 -17.26 8.82 4.16
C GLU A 144 -18.05 9.64 3.13
N SER A 145 -18.32 9.09 1.95
CA SER A 145 -19.00 9.81 0.87
C SER A 145 -20.52 9.66 0.91
N GLU A 146 -21.20 10.64 0.33
CA GLU A 146 -22.63 10.56 0.03
C GLU A 146 -22.95 9.46 -1.01
N LEU A 147 -21.93 9.01 -1.77
CA LEU A 147 -22.05 7.94 -2.77
C LEU A 147 -22.13 6.54 -2.16
N LEU A 148 -22.01 6.38 -0.84
CA LEU A 148 -22.09 5.06 -0.18
C LEU A 148 -23.34 4.27 -0.63
N PHE A 149 -24.51 4.92 -0.67
CA PHE A 149 -25.75 4.25 -1.10
C PHE A 149 -25.77 3.89 -2.58
N PHE A 150 -25.08 4.64 -3.43
CA PHE A 150 -24.92 4.31 -4.84
C PHE A 150 -24.06 3.05 -5.01
N PHE A 151 -22.91 2.98 -4.36
CA PHE A 151 -22.02 1.82 -4.45
C PHE A 151 -22.60 0.55 -3.80
N LEU A 152 -23.42 0.68 -2.76
CA LEU A 152 -24.19 -0.45 -2.22
C LEU A 152 -25.20 -1.03 -3.23
N ARG A 153 -25.68 -0.22 -4.18
CA ARG A 153 -26.61 -0.65 -5.25
C ARG A 153 -25.90 -1.20 -6.48
N VAL A 154 -24.64 -0.82 -6.70
CA VAL A 154 -23.79 -1.33 -7.79
C VAL A 154 -22.55 -2.04 -7.21
N PRO A 155 -22.73 -3.15 -6.46
CA PRO A 155 -21.63 -3.81 -5.77
C PRO A 155 -20.57 -4.36 -6.73
N SER A 156 -20.95 -4.65 -7.99
CA SER A 156 -20.03 -5.07 -9.03
C SER A 156 -18.93 -4.04 -9.29
N PHE A 157 -19.28 -2.75 -9.40
CA PHE A 157 -18.32 -1.68 -9.68
C PHE A 157 -17.29 -1.53 -8.55
N LEU A 158 -17.77 -1.44 -7.31
CA LEU A 158 -16.90 -1.36 -6.13
C LEU A 158 -15.98 -2.59 -6.02
N THR A 159 -16.53 -3.79 -6.27
CA THR A 159 -15.75 -5.03 -6.22
C THR A 159 -14.66 -5.05 -7.29
N ILE A 160 -14.93 -4.57 -8.50
CA ILE A 160 -13.95 -4.50 -9.59
C ILE A 160 -12.81 -3.55 -9.23
N LEU A 161 -13.11 -2.33 -8.77
CA LEU A 161 -12.08 -1.34 -8.38
C LEU A 161 -11.26 -1.78 -7.18
N PHE A 162 -11.91 -2.37 -6.18
CA PHE A 162 -11.23 -2.94 -5.03
C PHE A 162 -10.25 -4.03 -5.47
N THR A 163 -10.71 -4.95 -6.32
CA THR A 163 -9.88 -6.04 -6.86
C THR A 163 -8.72 -5.49 -7.70
N GLN A 164 -8.98 -4.53 -8.58
CA GLN A 164 -7.95 -3.86 -9.39
C GLN A 164 -6.87 -3.22 -8.52
N THR A 165 -7.26 -2.56 -7.43
CA THR A 165 -6.33 -1.94 -6.48
C THR A 165 -5.49 -2.99 -5.75
N VAL A 166 -6.10 -4.09 -5.29
CA VAL A 166 -5.38 -5.21 -4.66
C VAL A 166 -4.32 -5.76 -5.62
N LEU A 167 -4.70 -6.07 -6.87
CA LEU A 167 -3.78 -6.64 -7.86
C LEU A 167 -2.65 -5.67 -8.21
N LEU A 168 -2.94 -4.37 -8.37
CA LEU A 168 -1.93 -3.37 -8.68
C LEU A 168 -0.91 -3.22 -7.55
N VAL A 169 -1.36 -3.20 -6.29
CA VAL A 169 -0.48 -3.15 -5.11
C VAL A 169 0.35 -4.42 -4.98
N MET A 170 -0.20 -5.59 -5.31
CA MET A 170 0.58 -6.84 -5.37
C MET A 170 1.73 -6.72 -6.37
N VAL A 171 1.50 -6.11 -7.54
CA VAL A 171 2.57 -5.86 -8.53
C VAL A 171 3.63 -4.92 -7.98
N TRP A 172 3.22 -3.83 -7.30
CA TRP A 172 4.17 -2.90 -6.66
C TRP A 172 5.00 -3.54 -5.54
N CYS A 173 4.51 -4.62 -4.93
CA CYS A 173 5.28 -5.38 -3.94
C CYS A 173 6.36 -6.30 -4.57
N LEU A 174 6.23 -6.71 -5.84
CA LEU A 174 7.17 -7.64 -6.47
C LEU A 174 8.61 -7.12 -6.56
N PRO A 175 8.87 -5.83 -6.91
CA PRO A 175 10.21 -5.25 -6.83
C PRO A 175 10.87 -5.39 -5.46
N PHE A 176 10.10 -5.28 -4.37
CA PHE A 176 10.59 -5.47 -3.01
C PHE A 176 10.97 -6.92 -2.75
N GLU A 177 10.12 -7.87 -3.13
CA GLU A 177 10.43 -9.30 -2.97
C GLU A 177 11.66 -9.71 -3.79
N ILE A 178 11.82 -9.18 -5.00
CA ILE A 178 13.00 -9.46 -5.83
C ILE A 178 14.27 -8.89 -5.21
N ARG A 179 14.20 -7.68 -4.63
CA ARG A 179 15.33 -7.05 -3.94
C ARG A 179 15.73 -7.84 -2.69
N ASP A 180 14.74 -8.23 -1.89
CA ASP A 180 14.94 -8.81 -0.55
C ASP A 180 15.51 -10.24 -0.60
N LEU A 181 15.53 -10.90 -1.76
CA LEU A 181 16.20 -12.19 -2.00
C LEU A 181 17.64 -12.27 -1.47
N LYS A 182 18.37 -11.14 -1.41
CA LYS A 182 19.75 -11.09 -0.89
C LYS A 182 19.86 -11.37 0.61
N VAL A 183 18.81 -11.05 1.37
CA VAL A 183 18.82 -11.03 2.84
C VAL A 183 17.73 -11.90 3.45
N ASP A 184 16.73 -12.28 2.68
CA ASP A 184 15.64 -13.13 3.12
C ASP A 184 16.12 -14.53 3.50
N ASP A 185 15.57 -15.07 4.58
CA ASP A 185 15.76 -16.46 4.99
C ASP A 185 15.32 -17.40 3.85
N PRO A 186 16.13 -18.40 3.46
CA PRO A 186 15.75 -19.38 2.43
C PRO A 186 14.43 -20.12 2.73
N ASN A 187 14.03 -20.21 4.00
CA ASN A 187 12.79 -20.86 4.44
C ASN A 187 11.56 -19.94 4.39
N LEU A 188 11.71 -18.66 4.04
CA LEU A 188 10.60 -17.71 3.95
C LEU A 188 9.67 -18.02 2.77
N LYS A 189 10.20 -18.70 1.74
CA LYS A 189 9.52 -19.15 0.53
C LYS A 189 8.88 -18.03 -0.29
N THR A 190 9.42 -16.81 -0.33
CA THR A 190 8.84 -15.68 -1.10
C THR A 190 8.58 -16.06 -2.57
N LEU A 191 7.71 -15.32 -3.27
CA LEU A 191 7.37 -15.65 -4.66
C LEU A 191 8.63 -15.84 -5.54
N PRO A 192 9.62 -14.92 -5.54
CA PRO A 192 10.84 -15.14 -6.30
C PRO A 192 11.76 -16.25 -5.77
N GLN A 193 11.65 -16.68 -4.51
CA GLN A 193 12.35 -17.89 -4.03
C GLN A 193 11.69 -19.17 -4.57
N LEU A 194 10.37 -19.18 -4.76
CA LEU A 194 9.62 -20.36 -5.23
C LEU A 194 9.73 -20.57 -6.74
N ILE A 195 9.56 -19.51 -7.52
CA ILE A 195 9.46 -19.59 -8.99
C ILE A 195 10.62 -18.88 -9.70
N GLY A 196 11.51 -18.21 -8.97
CA GLY A 196 12.60 -17.45 -9.55
C GLY A 196 12.18 -16.04 -10.00
N VAL A 197 13.17 -15.17 -10.19
CA VAL A 197 12.98 -13.77 -10.59
C VAL A 197 12.28 -13.63 -11.96
N PRO A 198 12.65 -14.38 -13.02
CA PRO A 198 12.01 -14.20 -14.33
C PRO A 198 10.51 -14.51 -14.31
N LEU A 199 10.11 -15.62 -13.70
CA LEU A 199 8.70 -16.01 -13.59
C LEU A 199 7.92 -15.07 -12.66
N THR A 200 8.56 -14.54 -11.61
CA THR A 200 7.95 -13.49 -10.75
C THR A 200 7.59 -12.25 -11.56
N LYS A 201 8.45 -11.83 -12.50
CA LYS A 201 8.13 -10.70 -13.40
C LYS A 201 6.98 -11.03 -14.34
N VAL A 202 6.95 -12.25 -14.88
CA VAL A 202 5.82 -12.73 -15.72
C VAL A 202 4.51 -12.69 -14.95
N VAL A 203 4.49 -13.16 -13.70
CA VAL A 203 3.31 -13.06 -12.83
C VAL A 203 2.89 -11.60 -12.68
N GLY A 204 3.83 -10.69 -12.42
CA GLY A 204 3.52 -9.26 -12.33
C GLY A 204 2.91 -8.67 -13.62
N TYR A 205 3.40 -9.06 -14.79
CA TYR A 205 2.79 -8.62 -16.07
C TYR A 205 1.40 -9.21 -16.29
N ILE A 206 1.18 -10.48 -15.94
CA ILE A 206 -0.16 -11.10 -16.01
C ILE A 206 -1.14 -10.35 -15.08
N LEU A 207 -0.71 -10.00 -13.87
CA LEU A 207 -1.52 -9.22 -12.93
C LEU A 207 -1.81 -7.81 -13.47
N LEU A 208 -0.84 -7.13 -14.09
CA LEU A 208 -1.08 -5.83 -14.75
C LEU A 208 -2.06 -5.92 -15.92
N ILE A 209 -1.96 -6.96 -16.74
CA ILE A 209 -2.93 -7.21 -17.83
C ILE A 209 -4.32 -7.46 -17.24
N ALA A 210 -4.43 -8.20 -16.14
CA ALA A 210 -5.69 -8.40 -15.44
C ALA A 210 -6.26 -7.08 -14.90
N CYS A 211 -5.44 -6.21 -14.29
CA CYS A 211 -5.86 -4.83 -13.93
C CYS A 211 -6.35 -4.06 -15.15
N GLY A 212 -5.66 -4.26 -16.28
CA GLY A 212 -6.03 -3.83 -17.62
C GLY A 212 -7.48 -4.10 -17.97
N LEU A 213 -7.79 -5.39 -18.04
CA LEU A 213 -9.10 -5.92 -18.39
C LEU A 213 -10.17 -5.49 -17.38
N LEU A 214 -9.86 -5.51 -16.08
CA LEU A 214 -10.80 -5.10 -15.04
C LEU A 214 -11.25 -3.66 -15.23
N GLY A 215 -10.34 -2.74 -15.55
CA GLY A 215 -10.76 -1.36 -15.69
C GLY A 215 -11.45 -1.04 -17.03
N ILE A 216 -11.30 -1.86 -18.09
CA ILE A 216 -12.21 -1.82 -19.25
C ILE A 216 -13.65 -2.15 -18.82
N LEU A 217 -13.83 -3.05 -17.84
CA LEU A 217 -15.17 -3.35 -17.31
C LEU A 217 -15.75 -2.18 -16.50
N VAL A 218 -14.90 -1.38 -15.84
CA VAL A 218 -15.27 -0.15 -15.09
C VAL A 218 -15.72 0.96 -16.04
N ASP A 219 -15.07 1.12 -17.18
CA ASP A 219 -15.37 2.18 -18.17
C ASP A 219 -16.80 2.16 -18.70
N ASN A 220 -17.43 0.99 -18.73
CA ASN A 220 -18.84 0.89 -19.10
C ASN A 220 -19.81 1.57 -18.11
N TYR A 221 -19.36 2.01 -16.93
CA TYR A 221 -20.21 2.57 -15.88
C TYR A 221 -20.10 4.10 -15.73
N ASP A 222 -18.90 4.69 -15.75
CA ASP A 222 -18.67 6.15 -15.72
C ASP A 222 -17.17 6.45 -15.94
N ASN A 223 -16.81 7.17 -17.02
CA ASN A 223 -15.44 7.63 -17.38
C ASN A 223 -14.30 6.71 -16.91
N GLY A 224 -14.31 5.43 -17.29
CA GLY A 224 -13.21 4.54 -16.96
C GLY A 224 -12.01 4.79 -17.85
N TRP A 225 -10.83 4.51 -17.31
CA TRP A 225 -9.55 4.65 -18.00
C TRP A 225 -9.30 6.04 -18.59
N ASN A 226 -8.61 6.88 -17.83
CA ASN A 226 -7.97 8.02 -18.45
C ASN A 226 -6.53 7.68 -18.89
N GLU A 227 -5.94 8.53 -19.70
CA GLU A 227 -4.57 8.36 -20.22
C GLU A 227 -3.52 8.21 -19.11
N THR A 228 -3.78 8.77 -17.92
CA THR A 228 -2.89 8.65 -16.76
C THR A 228 -2.84 7.22 -16.22
N ASP A 229 -3.93 6.45 -16.30
CA ASP A 229 -3.98 5.05 -15.85
C ASP A 229 -3.06 4.17 -16.70
N ILE A 230 -3.14 4.35 -18.02
CA ILE A 230 -2.28 3.65 -18.99
C ILE A 230 -0.82 3.97 -18.71
N LEU A 231 -0.50 5.24 -18.50
CA LEU A 231 0.86 5.68 -18.20
C LEU A 231 1.39 5.05 -16.90
N ILE A 232 0.57 4.97 -15.86
CA ILE A 232 0.94 4.33 -14.59
C ILE A 232 1.16 2.83 -14.76
N TYR A 233 0.38 2.16 -15.60
CA TYR A 233 0.55 0.72 -15.84
C TYR A 233 1.83 0.43 -16.63
N LEU A 234 2.10 1.24 -17.66
CA LEU A 234 3.34 1.16 -18.43
C LEU A 234 4.56 1.44 -17.56
N LEU A 235 4.50 2.48 -16.72
CA LEU A 235 5.57 2.79 -15.77
C LEU A 235 5.77 1.66 -14.76
N THR A 236 4.69 1.09 -14.23
CA THR A 236 4.76 -0.04 -13.29
C THR A 236 5.42 -1.25 -13.95
N ALA A 237 5.05 -1.56 -15.20
CA ALA A 237 5.68 -2.64 -15.97
C ALA A 237 7.18 -2.37 -16.20
N LEU A 238 7.55 -1.14 -16.54
CA LEU A 238 8.94 -0.73 -16.75
C LEU A 238 9.77 -0.86 -15.45
N LEU A 239 9.22 -0.42 -14.32
CA LEU A 239 9.90 -0.51 -13.03
C LEU A 239 10.04 -1.97 -12.58
N LEU A 240 9.06 -2.82 -12.85
CA LEU A 240 9.17 -4.26 -12.62
C LEU A 240 10.24 -4.90 -13.53
N TYR A 241 10.31 -4.50 -14.80
CA TYR A 241 11.31 -4.97 -15.75
C TYR A 241 12.73 -4.72 -15.23
N PHE A 242 13.01 -3.51 -14.75
CA PHE A 242 14.35 -3.13 -14.23
C PHE A 242 14.66 -3.62 -12.81
N SER A 243 13.70 -4.27 -12.14
CA SER A 243 13.89 -4.83 -10.80
C SER A 243 14.85 -6.03 -10.85
N THR A 244 15.93 -5.96 -10.08
CA THR A 244 16.90 -7.04 -9.90
C THR A 244 17.33 -7.11 -8.45
N GLN A 245 17.89 -8.25 -8.05
CA GLN A 245 18.49 -8.41 -6.73
C GLN A 245 19.55 -7.34 -6.48
N SER A 246 20.38 -7.01 -7.49
CA SER A 246 21.51 -6.09 -7.40
C SER A 246 21.16 -4.60 -7.29
N ARG A 247 19.89 -4.21 -7.52
CA ARG A 247 19.47 -2.80 -7.40
C ARG A 247 19.66 -2.27 -5.97
N SER A 248 19.73 -0.94 -5.86
CA SER A 248 19.85 -0.24 -4.57
C SER A 248 18.54 -0.33 -3.78
N ASP A 249 18.64 -0.25 -2.46
CA ASP A 249 17.46 -0.30 -1.57
C ASP A 249 16.45 0.81 -1.87
N TYR A 250 16.95 1.97 -2.27
CA TYR A 250 16.17 3.14 -2.67
C TYR A 250 15.38 2.94 -3.97
N TYR A 251 15.73 1.98 -4.82
CA TYR A 251 14.96 1.71 -6.03
C TYR A 251 13.54 1.27 -5.70
N ALA A 252 13.38 0.25 -4.85
CA ALA A 252 12.06 -0.18 -4.42
C ALA A 252 11.45 0.85 -3.46
N SER A 253 12.17 1.19 -2.38
CA SER A 253 11.63 2.00 -1.27
C SER A 253 11.47 3.49 -1.55
N LEU A 254 11.92 4.02 -2.69
CA LEU A 254 11.60 5.40 -3.11
C LEU A 254 10.96 5.43 -4.50
N VAL A 255 11.53 4.76 -5.50
CA VAL A 255 11.02 4.91 -6.88
C VAL A 255 9.70 4.18 -7.07
N VAL A 256 9.62 2.90 -6.67
CA VAL A 256 8.38 2.11 -6.83
C VAL A 256 7.28 2.60 -5.89
N GLU A 257 7.62 2.91 -4.65
CA GLU A 257 6.66 3.48 -3.68
C GLU A 257 6.15 4.88 -4.05
N SER A 258 6.83 5.62 -4.93
CA SER A 258 6.38 6.93 -5.44
C SER A 258 5.32 6.83 -6.55
N ILE A 259 5.03 5.65 -7.09
CA ILE A 259 4.07 5.50 -8.20
C ILE A 259 2.69 6.13 -7.86
N PRO A 260 2.09 5.90 -6.68
CA PRO A 260 0.82 6.55 -6.33
C PRO A 260 0.92 8.08 -6.24
N VAL A 261 2.05 8.60 -5.78
CA VAL A 261 2.30 10.05 -5.69
C VAL A 261 2.32 10.65 -7.10
N LEU A 262 3.02 9.99 -8.03
CA LEU A 262 3.02 10.40 -9.43
C LEU A 262 1.62 10.33 -10.04
N TRP A 263 0.86 9.27 -9.77
CA TRP A 263 -0.51 9.12 -10.26
C TRP A 263 -1.40 10.27 -9.81
N MET A 264 -1.35 10.61 -8.52
CA MET A 264 -2.07 11.75 -7.96
C MET A 264 -1.69 13.05 -8.68
N ILE A 265 -0.39 13.32 -8.88
CA ILE A 265 0.08 14.53 -9.55
C ILE A 265 -0.43 14.59 -11.01
N LEU A 266 -0.36 13.47 -11.73
CA LEU A 266 -0.82 13.42 -13.12
C LEU A 266 -2.31 13.69 -13.24
N LEU A 267 -3.13 13.18 -12.32
CA LEU A 267 -4.57 13.46 -12.30
C LEU A 267 -4.86 14.94 -12.03
N ILE A 268 -4.20 15.54 -11.03
CA ILE A 268 -4.38 16.96 -10.69
C ILE A 268 -3.99 17.89 -11.85
N ILE A 269 -3.01 17.49 -12.68
CA ILE A 269 -2.58 18.28 -13.85
C ILE A 269 -3.50 18.06 -15.06
N ALA A 270 -4.16 16.90 -15.14
CA ALA A 270 -5.03 16.54 -16.26
C ALA A 270 -6.46 17.10 -16.12
N ASP A 271 -6.91 17.36 -14.89
CA ASP A 271 -8.13 18.12 -14.58
C ASP A 271 -7.95 19.63 -14.81
#